data_AF-A0A838K5T0-F1
#
_entry.id   AF-A0A838K5T0-F1
#
_cell.length_a   1.000
_cell.length_b   1.000
_cell.length_c   1.000
_cell.angle_alpha   90.00
_cell.angle_beta   90.00
_cell.angle_gamma   90.00
#
_symmetry.space_group_name_H-M   'P 1'
#
loop_
_entity.id
_entity.type
_entity.pdbx_description
1 polymer ?
#
loop_
_entity_poly.entity_id
_entity_poly.type
_entity_poly.pdbx_seq_one_letter_code
_entity_poly.pdbx_strand_id
1 'polypeptide(L)'
;DWLISETCRRMYSDAEENRFLEVTYANGDKELLYFKDFNSGAMIENVVARAKKMAIKRYLDEGQKGLKSEDLFHAIRDEFKENEDLPNTTNPDDWARISGKKGERIVYVRTLIGDGSEPGKSIESVNTGQYL
;
A
#
# COMPACT_ATOMS: atom_id res chain seq x y z
N ASP A 1 21.33 -5.56 -11.58
CA ASP A 1 21.01 -5.66 -10.14
C ASP A 1 20.67 -4.33 -9.48
N TRP A 2 21.42 -3.25 -9.69
CA TRP A 2 21.17 -1.94 -9.03
C TRP A 2 19.72 -1.43 -9.12
N LEU A 3 19.07 -1.49 -10.30
CA LEU A 3 17.68 -1.03 -10.44
C LEU A 3 16.71 -1.81 -9.55
N ILE A 4 16.87 -3.12 -9.45
CA ILE A 4 16.02 -3.97 -8.62
C ILE A 4 16.27 -3.63 -7.14
N SER A 5 17.54 -3.57 -6.74
CA SER A 5 17.92 -3.24 -5.36
C SER A 5 17.39 -1.88 -4.93
N GLU A 6 17.52 -0.84 -5.75
CA GLU A 6 17.02 0.50 -5.40
C GLU A 6 15.49 0.57 -5.37
N THR A 7 14.82 -0.15 -6.28
CA THR A 7 13.35 -0.26 -6.30
C THR A 7 12.85 -0.95 -5.02
N CYS A 8 13.45 -2.09 -4.65
CA CYS A 8 13.13 -2.78 -3.41
C CYS A 8 13.44 -1.90 -2.20
N ARG A 9 14.60 -1.23 -2.16
CA ARG A 9 14.98 -0.34 -1.07
C ARG A 9 13.93 0.76 -0.87
N ARG A 10 13.41 1.33 -1.97
CA ARG A 10 12.37 2.35 -1.89
C ARG A 10 11.02 1.79 -1.47
N MET A 11 10.59 0.64 -2.00
CA MET A 11 9.33 -0.01 -1.61
C MET A 11 9.30 -0.44 -0.14
N TYR A 12 10.43 -0.86 0.42
CA TYR A 12 10.54 -1.38 1.78
C TYR A 12 11.05 -0.34 2.80
N SER A 13 11.19 0.93 2.42
CA SER A 13 11.66 1.97 3.33
C SER A 13 10.57 2.45 4.28
N ASP A 14 10.98 2.86 5.50
CA ASP A 14 10.11 3.47 6.52
C ASP A 14 9.98 4.99 6.34
N ALA A 15 10.17 5.48 5.11
CA ALA A 15 10.04 6.89 4.80
C ALA A 15 8.59 7.35 4.97
N GLU A 16 8.38 8.64 5.28
CA GLU A 16 7.04 9.19 5.48
C GLU A 16 6.15 9.03 4.25
N GLU A 17 6.75 9.11 3.05
CA GLU A 17 6.07 8.87 1.77
C GLU A 17 5.53 7.44 1.59
N ASN A 18 5.98 6.50 2.43
CA ASN A 18 5.53 5.11 2.41
C ASN A 18 4.55 4.76 3.54
N ARG A 19 4.15 5.73 4.36
CA ARG A 19 3.13 5.52 5.39
C ARG A 19 1.79 5.25 4.72
N PHE A 20 1.16 4.14 5.11
CA PHE A 20 -0.08 3.72 4.48
C PHE A 20 -1.28 3.91 5.41
N LEU A 21 -1.22 3.33 6.60
CA LEU A 21 -2.35 3.28 7.52
C LEU A 21 -1.92 3.64 8.94
N GLU A 22 -2.76 4.40 9.63
CA GLU A 22 -2.77 4.48 11.09
C GLU A 22 -3.89 3.58 11.60
N VAL A 23 -3.53 2.60 12.42
CA VAL A 23 -4.45 1.66 13.04
C VAL A 23 -4.55 1.99 14.52
N THR A 24 -5.76 2.06 15.06
CA THR A 24 -6.01 2.16 16.49
C THR A 24 -6.63 0.87 17.01
N TYR A 25 -6.07 0.35 18.09
CA TYR A 25 -6.50 -0.87 18.76
C TYR A 25 -7.52 -0.58 19.88
N ALA A 26 -8.26 -1.61 20.29
CA ALA A 26 -9.27 -1.51 21.33
C ALA A 26 -8.71 -1.05 22.69
N ASN A 27 -7.44 -1.33 22.96
CA ASN A 27 -6.71 -0.87 24.14
C ASN A 27 -6.30 0.62 24.07
N GLY A 28 -6.51 1.29 22.93
CA GLY A 28 -6.15 2.69 22.68
C GLY A 28 -4.78 2.90 22.01
N ASP A 29 -4.01 1.84 21.78
CA ASP A 29 -2.71 1.94 21.11
C ASP A 29 -2.87 2.29 19.64
N LYS A 30 -1.90 3.04 19.11
CA LYS A 30 -1.82 3.41 17.69
C LYS A 30 -0.58 2.83 17.05
N GLU A 31 -0.73 2.34 15.82
CA GLU A 31 0.37 1.79 15.03
C GLU A 31 0.32 2.32 13.61
N LEU A 32 1.49 2.71 13.10
CA LEU A 32 1.68 3.13 11.72
C LEU A 32 2.16 1.94 10.92
N LEU A 33 1.39 1.57 9.91
CA LEU A 33 1.77 0.54 8.94
C LEU A 33 2.26 1.20 7.67
N TYR A 34 3.28 0.60 7.07
CA TYR A 34 3.92 1.08 5.85
C TYR A 34 3.55 0.15 4.69
N PHE A 35 3.69 0.61 3.45
CA PHE A 35 3.42 -0.24 2.29
C PHE A 35 4.22 -1.54 2.26
N LYS A 36 5.39 -1.56 2.90
CA LYS A 36 6.22 -2.77 3.02
C LYS A 36 5.46 -3.95 3.64
N ASP A 37 4.46 -3.67 4.48
CA ASP A 37 3.63 -4.63 5.17
C ASP A 37 2.49 -5.18 4.28
N PHE A 38 2.25 -4.57 3.12
CA PHE A 38 1.17 -4.89 2.16
C PHE A 38 1.66 -5.36 0.80
N ASN A 39 2.97 -5.51 0.63
CA ASN A 39 3.55 -5.93 -0.64
C ASN A 39 3.10 -7.36 -1.00
N SER A 40 2.56 -7.54 -2.20
CA SER A 40 2.19 -8.84 -2.77
C SER A 40 2.86 -9.08 -4.12
N GLY A 41 2.94 -10.35 -4.54
CA GLY A 41 3.50 -10.71 -5.85
C GLY A 41 2.74 -10.08 -7.02
N ALA A 42 1.41 -9.99 -6.91
CA ALA A 42 0.57 -9.32 -7.90
C ALA A 42 0.85 -7.80 -7.96
N MET A 43 1.06 -7.17 -6.80
CA MET A 43 1.39 -5.75 -6.74
C MET A 43 2.76 -5.48 -7.39
N ILE A 44 3.76 -6.32 -7.14
CA ILE A 44 5.09 -6.21 -7.77
C ILE A 44 4.97 -6.38 -9.29
N GLU A 45 4.16 -7.32 -9.76
CA GLU A 45 3.90 -7.52 -11.19
C GLU A 45 3.29 -6.24 -11.82
N ASN A 46 2.27 -5.67 -11.18
CA ASN A 46 1.61 -4.45 -11.64
C ASN A 46 2.58 -3.27 -11.73
N VAL A 47 3.42 -3.08 -10.70
CA VAL A 47 4.48 -2.05 -10.70
C VAL A 47 5.39 -2.22 -11.92
N VAL A 48 5.85 -3.44 -12.18
CA VAL A 48 6.74 -3.72 -13.32
C VAL A 48 6.03 -3.48 -14.66
N ALA A 49 4.76 -3.90 -14.78
CA ALA A 49 3.96 -3.69 -15.99
C ALA A 49 3.75 -2.19 -16.27
N ARG A 50 3.43 -1.41 -15.23
CA ARG A 50 3.24 0.04 -15.31
C ARG A 50 4.54 0.77 -15.65
N ALA A 51 5.66 0.39 -15.03
CA ALA A 51 6.97 0.96 -15.35
C ALA A 51 7.37 0.71 -16.82
N LYS A 52 7.13 -0.51 -17.32
CA LYS A 52 7.35 -0.83 -18.75
C LYS A 52 6.49 0.03 -19.66
N LYS A 53 5.21 0.23 -19.31
CA LYS A 53 4.28 1.09 -20.06
C LYS A 53 4.79 2.54 -20.10
N MET A 54 5.28 3.07 -18.99
CA MET A 54 5.87 4.42 -18.91
C MET A 54 7.12 4.54 -19.80
N ALA A 55 8.02 3.56 -19.75
CA ALA A 55 9.22 3.55 -20.59
C ALA A 55 8.89 3.52 -22.09
N ILE A 56 7.87 2.77 -22.49
CA ILE A 56 7.39 2.74 -23.89
C ILE A 56 6.82 4.10 -24.29
N LYS A 57 6.00 4.72 -23.44
CA LYS A 57 5.46 6.07 -23.70
C LYS A 57 6.59 7.09 -23.87
N ARG A 58 7.54 7.12 -22.94
CA ARG A 58 8.73 7.98 -23.01
C ARG A 58 9.54 7.76 -24.28
N TYR A 59 9.65 6.53 -24.76
CA TYR A 59 10.30 6.23 -26.04
C TYR A 59 9.51 6.81 -27.24
N LEU A 60 8.19 6.71 -27.23
CA LEU A 60 7.35 7.26 -28.30
C LEU A 60 7.39 8.79 -28.33
N ASP A 61 7.47 9.44 -27.15
CA ASP A 61 7.43 10.89 -27.03
C ASP A 61 8.81 11.55 -27.24
N GLU A 62 9.88 10.96 -26.68
CA GLU A 62 11.22 11.58 -26.62
C GLU A 62 12.30 10.79 -27.37
N GLY A 63 11.98 9.61 -27.91
CA GLY A 63 12.93 8.71 -28.56
C GLY A 63 13.92 8.01 -27.62
N GLN A 64 13.79 8.19 -26.31
CA GLN A 64 14.72 7.63 -25.32
C GLN A 64 14.39 6.16 -25.01
N LYS A 65 15.34 5.25 -25.26
CA LYS A 65 15.17 3.81 -25.03
C LYS A 65 15.55 3.38 -23.60
N GLY A 66 15.08 2.20 -23.22
CA GLY A 66 15.43 1.52 -21.96
C GLY A 66 14.54 1.91 -20.79
N LEU A 67 14.55 1.09 -19.74
CA LEU A 67 13.84 1.33 -18.48
C LEU A 67 14.73 2.16 -17.55
N LYS A 68 14.20 3.26 -17.01
CA LYS A 68 14.88 4.10 -16.01
C LYS A 68 14.35 3.82 -14.61
N SER A 69 15.12 4.19 -13.59
CA SER A 69 14.69 4.15 -12.18
C SER A 69 13.46 5.04 -11.94
N GLU A 70 13.37 6.18 -12.65
CA GLU A 70 12.24 7.10 -12.59
C GLU A 70 10.92 6.41 -13.00
N ASP A 71 10.94 5.57 -14.04
CA ASP A 71 9.76 4.82 -14.50
C ASP A 71 9.26 3.87 -13.40
N LEU A 72 10.17 3.25 -12.65
CA LEU A 72 9.84 2.35 -11.53
C LEU A 72 9.33 3.14 -10.31
N PHE A 73 9.93 4.27 -9.98
CA PHE A 73 9.49 5.10 -8.84
C PHE A 73 8.12 5.71 -9.07
N HIS A 74 7.83 6.14 -10.30
CA HIS A 74 6.51 6.61 -10.68
C HIS A 74 5.50 5.48 -10.65
N ALA A 75 5.86 4.30 -11.18
CA ALA A 75 4.98 3.14 -11.13
C ALA A 75 4.63 2.69 -9.71
N ILE A 76 5.60 2.73 -8.77
CA ILE A 76 5.35 2.44 -7.35
C ILE A 76 4.32 3.41 -6.79
N ARG A 77 4.51 4.71 -6.99
CA ARG A 77 3.59 5.74 -6.48
C ARG A 77 2.19 5.62 -7.07
N ASP A 78 2.09 5.36 -8.37
CA ASP A 78 0.83 5.17 -9.05
C ASP A 78 0.10 3.91 -8.55
N GLU A 79 0.81 2.79 -8.41
CA GLU A 79 0.24 1.56 -7.86
C GLU A 79 -0.27 1.80 -6.44
N PHE A 80 0.52 2.47 -5.62
CA PHE A 80 0.15 2.83 -4.26
C PHE A 80 -1.10 3.70 -4.21
N LYS A 81 -1.20 4.68 -5.12
CA LYS A 81 -2.37 5.54 -5.24
C LYS A 81 -3.62 4.77 -5.67
N GLU A 82 -3.51 3.79 -6.56
CA GLU A 82 -4.66 2.96 -6.95
C GLU A 82 -5.06 1.95 -5.86
N ASN A 83 -4.12 1.58 -4.99
CA ASN A 83 -4.38 0.74 -3.83
C ASN A 83 -4.90 1.54 -2.62
N GLU A 84 -5.02 2.88 -2.70
CA GLU A 84 -5.66 3.74 -1.68
C GLU A 84 -7.12 3.36 -1.41
N ASP A 85 -7.80 2.79 -2.40
CA ASP A 85 -9.21 2.39 -2.32
C ASP A 85 -9.45 1.04 -1.64
N LEU A 86 -8.41 0.27 -1.31
CA LEU A 86 -8.52 -1.01 -0.59
C LEU A 86 -9.17 -0.99 0.81
N PRO A 87 -9.12 0.09 1.62
CA PRO A 87 -9.88 0.13 2.87
C PRO A 87 -11.39 0.21 2.64
N ASN A 88 -11.86 0.44 1.39
CA ASN A 88 -13.28 0.40 1.05
C ASN A 88 -13.82 -1.02 0.84
N THR A 89 -12.96 -2.04 0.73
CA THR A 89 -13.35 -3.40 0.32
C THR A 89 -12.85 -4.52 1.24
N THR A 90 -12.05 -4.21 2.27
CA THR A 90 -11.30 -5.23 3.01
C THR A 90 -11.83 -5.43 4.43
N ASN A 91 -12.14 -6.68 4.78
CA ASN A 91 -12.75 -7.10 6.04
C ASN A 91 -11.81 -6.81 7.25
N PRO A 92 -12.29 -6.28 8.40
CA PRO A 92 -11.55 -6.23 9.67
C PRO A 92 -10.65 -7.43 9.99
N ASP A 93 -11.11 -8.65 9.68
CA ASP A 93 -10.37 -9.90 9.95
C ASP A 93 -9.08 -10.04 9.11
N ASP A 94 -9.06 -9.49 7.89
CA ASP A 94 -7.86 -9.51 7.03
C ASP A 94 -6.75 -8.64 7.65
N TRP A 95 -7.13 -7.54 8.31
CA TRP A 95 -6.20 -6.65 9.00
C TRP A 95 -5.61 -7.27 10.28
N ALA A 96 -6.42 -8.01 11.04
CA ALA A 96 -5.96 -8.75 12.20
C ALA A 96 -4.93 -9.85 11.83
N ARG A 97 -5.03 -10.39 10.61
CA ARG A 97 -4.06 -11.35 10.07
C ARG A 97 -2.78 -10.68 9.58
N ILE A 98 -2.88 -9.50 8.95
CA ILE A 98 -1.72 -8.77 8.41
C ILE A 98 -0.87 -8.14 9.52
N SER A 99 -1.48 -7.63 10.60
CA SER A 99 -0.72 -6.97 11.68
C SER A 99 0.21 -7.92 12.45
N GLY A 100 0.01 -9.24 12.34
CA GLY A 100 0.83 -10.26 13.01
C GLY A 100 0.77 -10.23 14.56
N LYS A 101 0.16 -9.19 15.15
CA LYS A 101 -0.07 -9.05 16.59
C LYS A 101 -1.31 -9.84 16.96
N LYS A 102 -1.05 -11.07 17.37
CA LYS A 102 -2.02 -12.01 17.91
C LYS A 102 -2.56 -11.48 19.24
N GLY A 103 -3.63 -10.67 19.23
CA GLY A 103 -4.39 -10.40 20.46
C GLY A 103 -5.33 -9.20 20.44
N GLU A 104 -4.94 -8.09 19.81
CA GLU A 104 -5.67 -6.82 19.98
C GLU A 104 -6.56 -6.51 18.77
N ARG A 105 -7.84 -6.25 19.04
CA ARG A 105 -8.83 -5.92 18.01
C ARG A 105 -8.61 -4.50 17.50
N ILE A 106 -8.59 -4.34 16.19
CA ILE A 106 -8.57 -3.03 15.52
C ILE A 106 -9.96 -2.40 15.62
N VAL A 107 -10.03 -1.15 16.07
CA VAL A 107 -11.29 -0.39 16.23
C VAL A 107 -11.41 0.78 15.27
N TYR A 108 -10.29 1.31 14.77
CA TYR A 108 -10.26 2.44 13.87
C TYR A 108 -9.08 2.34 12.91
N VAL A 109 -9.30 2.67 11.64
CA VAL A 109 -8.26 2.70 10.61
C VAL A 109 -8.35 4.00 9.84
N ARG A 110 -7.22 4.67 9.66
CA ARG A 110 -7.10 5.91 8.88
C ARG A 110 -6.03 5.76 7.82
N THR A 111 -6.38 6.03 6.56
CA THR A 111 -5.42 6.13 5.47
C THR A 111 -4.57 7.39 5.61
N LEU A 112 -3.27 7.26 5.37
CA LEU A 112 -2.29 8.34 5.52
C LEU A 112 -1.75 8.85 4.17
N ILE A 113 -2.24 8.32 3.07
CA ILE A 113 -1.83 8.74 1.73
C ILE A 113 -2.66 9.95 1.30
N GLY A 114 -2.00 10.98 0.74
CA GLY A 114 -2.60 12.27 0.41
C GLY A 114 -2.45 13.35 1.51
N ASP A 115 -3.11 14.50 1.36
CA ASP A 115 -3.06 15.67 2.28
C ASP A 115 -3.60 15.39 3.72
N GLY A 116 -3.76 14.12 4.11
CA GLY A 116 -4.30 13.71 5.42
C GLY A 116 -5.77 14.14 5.65
N SER A 117 -6.46 14.54 4.58
CA SER A 117 -7.82 15.11 4.63
C SER A 117 -8.93 14.08 4.41
N GLU A 118 -8.61 12.83 4.06
CA GLU A 118 -9.63 11.79 3.96
C GLU A 118 -10.03 11.28 5.36
N PRO A 119 -11.32 11.33 5.73
CA PRO A 119 -11.76 10.91 7.04
C PRO A 119 -11.53 9.40 7.20
N GLY A 120 -10.71 9.01 8.18
CA GLY A 120 -10.50 7.62 8.54
C GLY A 120 -11.81 6.94 8.95
N LYS A 121 -11.92 5.63 8.69
CA LYS A 121 -13.13 4.86 8.92
C LYS A 121 -13.06 4.09 10.24
N SER A 122 -14.14 4.19 11.00
CA SER A 122 -14.41 3.30 12.13
C SER A 122 -14.80 1.93 11.60
N ILE A 123 -14.11 0.89 12.05
CA ILE A 123 -14.45 -0.47 11.66
C ILE A 123 -15.46 -1.02 12.67
N GLU A 124 -16.74 -0.98 12.30
CA GLU A 124 -17.78 -1.68 13.06
C GLU A 124 -17.60 -3.19 12.88
N SER A 125 -17.55 -3.96 13.97
CA SER A 125 -17.58 -5.42 13.84
C SER A 125 -18.91 -5.82 13.25
N VAL A 126 -18.90 -6.33 12.03
CA VAL A 126 -19.95 -7.23 11.59
C VAL A 126 -19.76 -8.50 12.42
N ASN A 127 -20.57 -8.69 13.47
CA ASN A 127 -20.76 -10.01 14.05
C ASN A 127 -21.22 -10.89 12.89
N THR A 128 -20.33 -11.74 12.36
CA THR A 128 -20.71 -12.84 11.48
C THR A 128 -21.56 -13.78 12.31
N GLY A 129 -22.85 -13.45 12.39
CA GLY A 129 -23.86 -14.25 13.05
C GLY A 129 -23.88 -15.63 12.43
N GLN A 130 -23.27 -16.58 13.14
CA GLN A 130 -23.84 -17.88 13.44
C GLN A 130 -24.93 -18.33 12.44
N TYR A 131 -24.49 -18.92 11.33
CA TYR A 131 -25.36 -19.79 10.56
C TYR A 131 -25.58 -21.05 11.40
N LEU A 132 -26.78 -21.11 12.00
CA LEU A 132 -27.40 -22.31 12.58
C LEU A 132 -27.79 -23.29 11.48
#